data_AF-A0A2U8PRR9-F1
#
_entry.id   AF-A0A2U8PRR9-F1
#
_cell.length_a   1.000
_cell.length_b   1.000
_cell.length_c   1.000
_cell.angle_alpha   90.00
_cell.angle_beta   90.00
_cell.angle_gamma   90.00
#
_symmetry.space_group_name_H-M   'P 1'
#
loop_
_entity.id
_entity.type
_entity.pdbx_description
1 polymer ?
#
loop_
_entity_poly.entity_id
_entity_poly.type
_entity_poly.pdbx_seq_one_letter_code
_entity_poly.pdbx_strand_id
1 'polypeptide(L)' 'MSCPYCCAGTAEGALVCSACGRDIAVPATLIAERDDLLRKREELRDELRRARDEVEAITRRRKSR' A
#
# COMPACT_ATOMS: atom_id res chain seq x y z
N MET A 1 4.48 14.51 -15.32
CA MET A 1 4.97 13.38 -14.49
C MET A 1 6.38 13.01 -14.92
N SER A 2 7.15 12.25 -14.14
CA SER A 2 8.49 11.81 -14.51
C SER A 2 8.51 10.32 -14.78
N CYS A 3 9.22 9.90 -15.83
CA CYS A 3 9.42 8.49 -16.13
C CYS A 3 10.15 7.81 -14.96
N PRO A 4 9.62 6.72 -14.39
CA PRO A 4 10.24 6.05 -13.24
C PRO A 4 11.56 5.34 -13.58
N TYR A 5 11.87 5.18 -14.87
CA TYR A 5 13.07 4.46 -15.32
C TYR A 5 14.24 5.37 -15.66
N CYS A 6 13.98 6.48 -16.36
CA CYS A 6 15.03 7.39 -16.85
C CYS A 6 14.90 8.83 -16.33
N CYS A 7 13.90 9.09 -15.48
CA CYS A 7 13.64 10.39 -14.85
C CYS A 7 13.29 11.54 -15.82
N ALA A 8 13.21 11.29 -17.13
CA ALA A 8 12.77 12.28 -18.11
C ALA A 8 11.33 12.75 -17.83
N GLY A 9 11.04 14.01 -18.12
CA GLY A 9 9.68 14.54 -18.05
C GLY A 9 8.76 13.85 -19.07
N THR A 10 7.57 13.47 -18.64
CA THR A 10 6.55 12.83 -19.47
C THR A 10 5.25 13.61 -19.41
N ALA A 11 4.57 13.70 -20.56
CA ALA A 11 3.24 14.25 -20.66
C ALA A 11 2.26 13.50 -19.76
N GLU A 12 1.23 14.19 -19.29
CA GLU A 12 0.15 13.56 -18.53
C GLU A 12 -0.58 12.54 -19.42
N GLY A 13 -0.86 11.35 -18.86
CA GLY A 13 -1.49 10.26 -19.60
C GLY A 13 -0.59 9.53 -20.60
N ALA A 14 0.71 9.85 -20.69
CA ALA A 14 1.64 9.14 -21.56
C ALA A 14 1.72 7.65 -21.19
N LEU A 15 1.51 6.76 -22.16
CA LEU A 15 1.60 5.31 -21.96
C LEU A 15 3.03 4.79 -22.05
N VAL A 16 3.86 5.45 -22.87
CA VAL A 16 5.25 5.10 -23.15
C VAL A 16 6.12 6.33 -22.97
N CYS A 17 7.30 6.16 -22.37
CA CYS A 17 8.27 7.24 -22.27
C CYS A 17 8.95 7.49 -23.63
N SER A 18 8.86 8.70 -24.16
CA SER A 18 9.51 9.10 -25.42
C SER A 18 11.04 9.10 -25.36
N ALA A 19 11.63 9.22 -24.16
CA ALA A 19 13.08 9.26 -23.98
C ALA A 19 13.73 7.87 -23.92
N CYS A 20 13.10 6.91 -23.25
CA CYS A 20 13.68 5.57 -23.04
C CYS A 20 12.86 4.41 -23.61
N GLY A 21 11.71 4.69 -24.26
CA GLY A 21 10.88 3.70 -24.95
C GLY A 21 10.15 2.70 -24.06
N ARG A 22 10.14 2.88 -22.74
CA ARG A 22 9.49 1.96 -21.80
C ARG A 22 8.03 2.31 -21.56
N ASP A 23 7.20 1.30 -21.37
CA ASP A 23 5.84 1.47 -20.87
C ASP A 23 5.87 2.04 -19.45
N ILE A 24 5.14 3.14 -19.26
CA ILE A 24 5.04 3.88 -17.99
C ILE A 24 3.59 4.03 -17.52
N ALA A 25 2.62 3.60 -18.33
CA ALA A 25 1.24 3.49 -17.88
C ALA A 25 1.06 2.34 -16.90
N VAL A 26 0.39 2.63 -15.79
CA VAL A 26 -0.10 1.62 -14.87
C VAL A 26 -1.57 1.38 -15.17
N PRO A 27 -1.99 0.16 -15.53
CA PRO A 27 -3.40 -0.17 -15.74
C PRO A 27 -4.25 0.19 -14.53
N ALA A 28 -5.44 0.76 -14.78
CA ALA A 28 -6.38 1.15 -13.72
C ALA A 28 -6.77 -0.03 -12.80
N THR A 29 -6.80 -1.25 -13.34
CA THR A 29 -7.05 -2.47 -12.58
C THR A 29 -5.98 -2.74 -11.52
N LEU A 30 -4.70 -2.52 -11.83
CA LEU A 30 -3.61 -2.69 -10.86
C LEU A 30 -3.61 -1.58 -9.80
N ILE A 31 -4.03 -0.37 -10.17
CA ILE A 31 -4.22 0.73 -9.21
C ILE A 31 -5.33 0.35 -8.22
N ALA A 32 -6.47 -0.13 -8.72
CA ALA A 32 -7.59 -0.58 -7.89
C ALA A 32 -7.19 -1.73 -6.97
N GLU A 33 -6.48 -2.74 -7.49
CA GLU A 33 -5.99 -3.87 -6.69
C GLU A 33 -5.02 -3.42 -5.59
N ARG A 34 -4.10 -2.51 -5.90
CA ARG A 34 -3.21 -1.90 -4.89
C ARG A 34 -4.01 -1.22 -3.79
N ASP A 35 -5.03 -0.44 -4.16
CA ASP A 35 -5.83 0.30 -3.19
C ASP A 35 -6.66 -0.64 -2.30
N ASP A 36 -7.17 -1.74 -2.86
CA ASP A 36 -7.83 -2.81 -2.10
C ASP A 36 -6.88 -3.49 -1.11
N LEU A 37 -5.67 -3.81 -1.55
CA LEU A 37 -4.64 -4.40 -0.69
C LEU A 37 -4.22 -3.46 0.43
N LEU A 38 -4.14 -2.15 0.17
CA LEU A 38 -3.86 -1.15 1.19
C LEU A 38 -4.97 -1.10 2.24
N ARG A 39 -6.25 -1.11 1.84
CA ARG A 39 -7.38 -1.16 2.78
C ARG A 39 -7.34 -2.41 3.65
N LYS A 40 -7.17 -3.59 3.04
CA LYS A 40 -7.07 -4.87 3.76
C LYS A 40 -5.93 -4.88 4.76
N ARG A 41 -4.78 -4.29 4.40
CA ARG A 41 -3.63 -4.17 5.29
C ARG A 41 -3.96 -3.34 6.54
N GLU A 42 -4.65 -2.21 6.37
CA GLU A 42 -5.03 -1.37 7.52
C GLU A 42 -6.04 -2.06 8.43
N GLU A 43 -7.04 -2.75 7.85
CA GLU A 43 -8.00 -3.55 8.62
C GLU A 43 -7.29 -4.62 9.47
N LEU A 44 -6.36 -5.38 8.88
CA LEU A 44 -5.58 -6.39 9.59
C LEU A 44 -4.67 -5.80 10.67
N ARG A 45 -4.12 -4.60 10.45
CA ARG A 45 -3.32 -3.90 11.47
C ARG A 45 -4.15 -3.50 12.67
N ASP A 46 -5.37 -3.03 12.43
CA ASP A 46 -6.31 -2.65 13.49
C ASP A 46 -6.79 -3.86 14.29
N GLU A 47 -7.10 -4.96 13.61
CA GLU A 47 -7.42 -6.24 14.26
C GLU A 47 -6.26 -6.75 15.12
N LEU A 48 -5.04 -6.75 14.58
CA LEU A 48 -3.86 -7.17 15.32
C LEU A 48 -3.62 -6.31 16.56
N ARG A 49 -3.82 -4.99 16.46
CA ARG A 49 -3.71 -4.08 17.61
C ARG A 49 -4.71 -4.44 18.69
N ARG A 50 -6.00 -4.59 18.33
CA ARG A 50 -7.06 -4.98 19.27
C ARG A 50 -6.75 -6.32 19.96
N ALA A 51 -6.34 -7.33 19.20
CA ALA A 51 -5.99 -8.63 19.76
C ALA A 51 -4.81 -8.56 20.75
N ARG A 52 -3.81 -7.73 20.46
CA ARG A 52 -2.67 -7.51 21.39
C ARG A 52 -3.12 -6.84 22.68
N ASP A 53 -3.97 -5.82 22.59
CA ASP A 53 -4.49 -5.11 23.75
C ASP A 53 -5.33 -6.04 24.65
N GLU A 54 -6.14 -6.91 24.04
CA GLU A 54 -6.92 -7.94 24.76
C GLU A 54 -6.02 -8.94 25.49
N VAL A 55 -5.01 -9.47 24.82
CA VAL A 55 -4.03 -10.39 25.43
C VAL A 55 -3.31 -9.71 26.58
N GLU A 56 -2.89 -8.45 26.42
CA GLU A 56 -2.23 -7.70 27.49
C GLU A 56 -3.16 -7.51 28.70
N ALA A 57 -4.42 -7.14 28.47
CA ALA A 57 -5.41 -6.99 29.53
C ALA A 57 -5.62 -8.29 30.32
N ILE A 58 -5.74 -9.44 29.63
CA ILE A 58 -5.85 -10.76 30.26
C ILE A 58 -4.60 -11.06 31.11
N THR A 59 -3.42 -10.79 30.55
CA THR A 59 -2.14 -11.07 31.21
C THR A 59 -1.96 -10.20 32.47
N ARG A 60 -2.31 -8.92 32.40
CA ARG A 60 -2.30 -8.00 33.56
C ARG A 60 -3.26 -8.45 34.66
N ARG A 61 -4.49 -8.83 34.31
CA ARG A 61 -5.47 -9.36 35.28
C ARG A 61 -4.98 -10.62 36.00
N ARG A 62 -4.29 -11.52 35.30
CA ARG A 62 -3.71 -12.74 35.90
C ARG A 62 -2.56 -12.45 36.87
N LYS A 63 -1.74 -11.42 36.60
CA LYS A 63 -0.63 -11.03 37.49
C LYS A 63 -1.07 -10.28 38.75
N SER A 64 -2.25 -9.65 38.72
CA SER A 64 -2.82 -8.90 39.84
C SER A 64 -3.62 -9.77 40.82
N ARG A 65 -3.73 -11.06 40.57
CA ARG A 65 -4.53 -12.04 41.33
C ARG A 65 -3.60 -13.02 42.02
#